data_AF-A0A7S3E8C4-F1
#
_entry.id   AF-A0A7S3E8C4-F1
#
_cell.length_a   1.000
_cell.length_b   1.000
_cell.length_c   1.000
_cell.angle_alpha   90.00
_cell.angle_beta   90.00
_cell.angle_gamma   90.00
#
_symmetry.space_group_name_H-M   'P 1'
#
loop_
_entity.id
_entity.type
_entity.pdbx_description
1 polymer ?
#
loop_
_entity_poly.entity_id
_entity_poly.type
_entity_poly.pdbx_seq_one_letter_code
_entity_poly.pdbx_strand_id
1 'polypeptide(L)'
;MGRPVIEPEMPPVLTGPHAPVNVAEFHALAKAKLTPMVYGYFSSGADDQQTLQDNEEGYRRLRFRPRVLIDVSNADMMTEVLGVKISFPLVVAPTAMQKMAHPEGELATARAVAKADTVMGLSSWSTTALEDVEAEAPGAPKWFQLYVYKDREVGIILQSFLLPQFPLATFDLSLTESAGIS
;
A
#
# COMPACT_ATOMS: atom_id res chain seq x y z
N MET A 1 -13.97 -8.30 -37.08
CA MET A 1 -14.01 -9.43 -36.12
C MET A 1 -13.50 -8.90 -34.79
N GLY A 2 -14.41 -8.68 -33.83
CA GLY A 2 -14.04 -8.21 -32.49
C GLY A 2 -13.31 -9.32 -31.74
N ARG A 3 -12.14 -9.01 -31.16
CA ARG A 3 -11.51 -9.91 -30.20
C ARG A 3 -12.48 -10.10 -29.03
N PRO A 4 -12.68 -11.33 -28.54
CA PRO A 4 -13.46 -11.53 -27.34
C PRO A 4 -12.81 -10.72 -26.20
N VAL A 5 -13.62 -9.90 -25.53
CA VAL A 5 -13.25 -9.32 -24.24
C VAL A 5 -13.13 -10.50 -23.30
N ILE A 6 -11.89 -10.86 -22.95
CA ILE A 6 -11.65 -11.79 -21.86
C ILE A 6 -12.02 -11.00 -20.61
N GLU A 7 -13.24 -11.21 -20.11
CA GLU A 7 -13.58 -10.77 -18.76
C GLU A 7 -12.52 -11.34 -17.82
N PRO A 8 -11.88 -10.53 -16.96
CA PRO A 8 -10.88 -11.03 -16.06
C PRO A 8 -11.56 -12.05 -15.14
N GLU A 9 -11.28 -13.32 -15.39
CA GLU A 9 -11.70 -14.42 -14.53
C GLU A 9 -11.21 -14.07 -13.12
N MET A 10 -12.17 -13.92 -12.19
CA MET A 10 -11.86 -13.56 -10.80
C MET A 10 -10.78 -14.50 -10.29
N PRO A 11 -9.66 -13.98 -9.74
CA PRO A 11 -8.60 -14.84 -9.24
C PRO A 11 -9.20 -15.84 -8.23
N PRO A 12 -8.71 -17.10 -8.20
CA PRO A 12 -9.21 -18.12 -7.29
C PRO A 12 -9.29 -17.52 -5.89
N VAL A 13 -10.47 -17.65 -5.29
CA VAL A 13 -10.76 -17.08 -3.99
C VAL A 13 -9.63 -17.48 -3.05
N LEU A 14 -8.94 -16.50 -2.48
CA LEU A 14 -7.84 -16.72 -1.51
C LEU A 14 -8.38 -17.24 -0.17
N THR A 15 -9.50 -17.96 -0.18
CA THR A 15 -10.18 -18.54 0.96
C THR A 15 -10.36 -20.02 0.69
N GLY A 16 -9.96 -20.86 1.64
CA GLY A 16 -10.02 -22.32 1.52
C GLY A 16 -8.73 -22.98 2.00
N PRO A 17 -8.62 -24.31 1.92
CA PRO A 17 -7.49 -25.07 2.46
C PRO A 17 -6.14 -24.80 1.75
N HIS A 18 -6.15 -24.09 0.62
CA HIS A 18 -4.96 -23.68 -0.13
C HIS A 18 -4.79 -22.16 -0.21
N ALA A 19 -5.50 -21.42 0.66
CA ALA A 19 -5.29 -19.99 0.80
C ALA A 19 -3.85 -19.71 1.27
N PRO A 20 -3.19 -18.66 0.77
CA PRO A 20 -1.87 -18.29 1.24
C PRO A 20 -1.92 -17.95 2.74
N VAL A 21 -1.05 -18.58 3.53
CA VAL A 21 -1.06 -18.42 5.01
C VAL A 21 0.02 -17.45 5.51
N ASN A 22 0.92 -17.00 4.62
CA ASN A 22 1.97 -16.04 4.92
C ASN A 22 2.26 -15.15 3.69
N VAL A 23 2.96 -14.03 3.93
CA VAL A 23 3.29 -13.04 2.88
C VAL A 23 4.18 -13.61 1.78
N ALA A 24 5.05 -14.59 2.08
CA ALA A 24 5.92 -15.20 1.08
C ALA A 24 5.14 -16.01 0.03
N GLU A 25 4.04 -16.65 0.44
CA GLU A 25 3.13 -17.35 -0.50
C GLU A 25 2.39 -16.36 -1.40
N PHE A 26 2.00 -15.19 -0.89
CA PHE A 26 1.48 -14.11 -1.74
C PHE A 26 2.50 -13.66 -2.78
N HIS A 27 3.78 -13.56 -2.41
CA HIS A 27 4.85 -13.20 -3.34
C HIS A 27 5.03 -14.23 -4.46
N ALA A 28 4.96 -15.53 -4.13
CA ALA A 28 5.02 -16.61 -5.12
C ALA A 28 3.80 -16.59 -6.07
N LEU A 29 2.60 -16.36 -5.53
CA LEU A 29 1.37 -16.23 -6.31
C LEU A 29 1.41 -15.00 -7.24
N ALA A 30 1.91 -13.87 -6.74
CA ALA A 30 2.09 -12.66 -7.54
C ALA A 30 3.06 -12.91 -8.70
N LYS A 31 4.19 -13.57 -8.44
CA LYS A 31 5.16 -13.95 -9.48
C LYS A 31 4.55 -14.83 -10.58
N ALA A 32 3.63 -15.72 -10.20
CA ALA A 32 2.97 -16.62 -11.14
C ALA A 32 1.86 -15.93 -11.97
N LYS A 33 1.21 -14.91 -11.42
CA LYS A 33 0.06 -14.23 -12.04
C LYS A 33 0.42 -12.96 -12.82
N LEU A 34 1.42 -12.21 -12.35
CA LEU A 34 1.80 -10.94 -12.94
C LEU A 34 2.72 -11.17 -14.14
N THR A 35 2.67 -10.25 -15.09
CA THR A 35 3.67 -10.25 -16.17
C THR A 35 5.06 -10.02 -15.58
N PRO A 36 6.15 -10.53 -16.20
CA PRO A 36 7.51 -10.35 -15.68
C PRO A 36 7.90 -8.88 -15.45
N MET A 37 7.43 -7.98 -16.32
CA MET A 37 7.67 -6.54 -16.20
C MET A 37 6.97 -5.95 -14.97
N VAL A 38 5.68 -6.25 -14.80
CA VAL A 38 4.90 -5.76 -13.65
C VAL A 38 5.44 -6.33 -12.33
N TYR A 39 5.74 -7.63 -12.32
CA TYR A 39 6.33 -8.25 -11.14
C TYR A 39 7.66 -7.61 -10.79
N GLY A 40 8.55 -7.43 -11.78
CA GLY A 40 9.84 -6.76 -11.61
C GLY A 40 9.71 -5.33 -11.08
N TYR A 41 8.70 -4.57 -11.50
CA TYR A 41 8.44 -3.23 -10.96
C TYR A 41 8.17 -3.24 -9.45
N PHE A 42 7.35 -4.17 -8.96
CA PHE A 42 6.98 -4.24 -7.54
C PHE A 42 8.00 -4.98 -6.67
N SER A 43 8.73 -5.96 -7.22
CA SER A 43 9.61 -6.83 -6.42
C SER A 43 11.06 -6.36 -6.34
N SER A 44 11.46 -5.32 -7.09
CA SER A 44 12.86 -4.93 -7.21
C SER A 44 13.26 -3.83 -6.21
N GLY A 45 14.49 -3.92 -5.72
CA GLY A 45 15.20 -2.83 -5.05
C GLY A 45 16.12 -2.05 -6.01
N ALA A 46 16.85 -1.06 -5.47
CA ALA A 46 17.84 -0.30 -6.23
C ALA A 46 19.12 -1.13 -6.49
N ASP A 47 19.71 -0.96 -7.69
CA ASP A 47 20.96 -1.59 -8.14
C ASP A 47 21.01 -3.10 -7.82
N ASP A 48 22.04 -3.53 -7.09
CA ASP A 48 22.26 -4.92 -6.67
C ASP A 48 21.28 -5.40 -5.57
N GLN A 49 20.34 -4.54 -5.16
CA GLN A 49 19.28 -4.83 -4.19
C GLN A 49 19.79 -5.23 -2.80
N GLN A 50 21.02 -4.83 -2.45
CA GLN A 50 21.64 -5.14 -1.15
C GLN A 50 20.79 -4.60 0.00
N THR A 51 20.33 -3.35 -0.08
CA THR A 51 19.46 -2.74 0.96
C THR A 51 18.12 -3.46 1.11
N LEU A 52 17.56 -4.00 0.01
CA LEU A 52 16.32 -4.78 0.06
C LEU A 52 16.54 -6.06 0.87
N GLN A 53 17.65 -6.76 0.63
CA GLN A 53 18.02 -7.97 1.38
C GLN A 53 18.31 -7.63 2.85
N ASP A 54 19.07 -6.56 3.10
CA ASP A 54 19.42 -6.10 4.45
C ASP A 54 18.18 -5.73 5.29
N ASN A 55 17.14 -5.15 4.67
CA ASN A 55 15.90 -4.84 5.37
C ASN A 55 15.24 -6.11 5.93
N GLU A 56 15.15 -7.18 5.13
CA GLU A 56 14.61 -8.46 5.61
C GLU A 56 15.51 -9.10 6.67
N GLU A 57 16.82 -9.11 6.43
CA GLU A 57 17.79 -9.67 7.38
C GLU A 57 17.82 -8.93 8.71
N GLY A 58 17.63 -7.61 8.70
CA GLY A 58 17.55 -6.77 9.89
C GLY A 58 16.50 -7.29 10.87
N TYR A 59 15.29 -7.59 10.38
CA TYR A 59 14.24 -8.18 11.21
C TYR A 59 14.58 -9.62 11.64
N ARG A 60 15.24 -10.41 10.79
CA ARG A 60 15.69 -11.77 11.16
C ARG A 60 16.76 -11.79 12.25
N ARG A 61 17.46 -10.68 12.50
CA ARG A 61 18.44 -10.57 13.60
C ARG A 61 17.76 -10.33 14.95
N LEU A 62 16.56 -9.76 14.95
CA LEU A 62 15.77 -9.52 16.16
C LEU A 62 15.09 -10.82 16.65
N ARG A 63 15.08 -11.01 17.97
CA ARG A 63 14.45 -12.17 18.62
C ARG A 63 13.51 -11.69 19.71
N PHE A 64 12.30 -12.24 19.73
CA PHE A 64 11.40 -12.04 20.84
C PHE A 64 11.92 -12.81 22.06
N ARG A 65 11.79 -12.19 23.24
CA ARG A 65 11.97 -12.87 24.53
C ARG A 65 10.58 -13.18 25.10
N PRO A 66 10.07 -14.41 24.96
CA PRO A 66 8.76 -14.77 25.48
C PRO A 66 8.70 -14.53 26.98
N ARG A 67 7.60 -13.92 27.45
CA ARG A 67 7.31 -13.76 28.87
C ARG A 67 6.25 -14.77 29.25
N VAL A 68 6.58 -15.67 30.18
CA VAL A 68 5.68 -16.75 30.63
C VAL A 68 4.81 -16.27 31.78
N LEU A 69 3.67 -16.94 31.99
CA LEU A 69 2.70 -16.64 33.06
C LEU A 69 2.11 -15.21 32.99
N ILE A 70 2.06 -14.64 31.79
CA ILE A 70 1.32 -13.41 31.50
C ILE A 70 -0.02 -13.80 30.90
N ASP A 71 -1.11 -13.33 31.49
CA ASP A 71 -2.43 -13.50 30.92
C ASP A 71 -2.57 -12.60 29.68
N VAL A 72 -2.80 -13.25 28.54
CA VAL A 72 -2.99 -12.63 27.22
C VAL A 72 -4.31 -13.05 26.61
N SER A 73 -5.28 -13.52 27.43
CA SER A 73 -6.61 -13.95 26.95
C SER A 73 -7.35 -12.84 26.22
N ASN A 74 -7.07 -11.58 26.56
CA ASN A 74 -7.66 -10.38 25.97
C ASN A 74 -6.56 -9.41 25.51
N ALA A 75 -5.78 -9.80 24.50
CA ALA A 75 -4.79 -8.92 23.90
C ALA A 75 -5.49 -7.86 23.02
N ASP A 76 -5.33 -6.59 23.38
CA ASP A 76 -5.80 -5.46 22.58
C ASP A 76 -4.66 -4.90 21.71
N MET A 77 -4.92 -4.79 20.41
CA MET A 77 -3.99 -4.23 19.43
C MET A 77 -4.38 -2.83 18.96
N MET A 78 -5.53 -2.32 19.43
CA MET A 78 -6.00 -0.98 19.07
C MET A 78 -4.98 0.06 19.49
N THR A 79 -4.75 1.04 18.62
CA THR A 79 -3.84 2.14 18.90
C THR A 79 -4.29 3.41 18.17
N GLU A 80 -3.59 4.50 18.42
CA GLU A 80 -3.83 5.78 17.77
C GLU A 80 -2.54 6.24 17.09
N VAL A 81 -2.63 6.56 15.80
CA VAL A 81 -1.51 7.09 15.03
C VAL A 81 -1.91 8.44 14.46
N LEU A 82 -1.23 9.50 14.92
CA LEU A 82 -1.44 10.88 14.45
C LEU A 82 -2.90 11.33 14.58
N GLY A 83 -3.58 10.96 15.68
CA GLY A 83 -4.98 11.32 15.94
C GLY A 83 -6.01 10.34 15.36
N VAL A 84 -5.58 9.33 14.59
CA VAL A 84 -6.46 8.34 13.98
C VAL A 84 -6.42 7.03 14.77
N LYS A 85 -7.58 6.58 15.24
CA LYS A 85 -7.72 5.27 15.88
C LYS A 85 -7.69 4.17 14.81
N ILE A 86 -6.88 3.15 15.04
CA ILE A 86 -6.75 1.97 14.18
C ILE A 86 -6.86 0.70 15.02
N SER A 87 -7.36 -0.37 14.42
CA SER A 87 -7.66 -1.63 15.12
C SER A 87 -6.40 -2.47 15.42
N PHE A 88 -5.30 -2.24 14.70
CA PHE A 88 -3.98 -2.85 14.92
C PHE A 88 -2.87 -1.93 14.41
N PRO A 89 -1.62 -2.06 14.90
CA PRO A 89 -0.56 -1.07 14.66
C PRO A 89 0.14 -1.23 13.30
N LEU A 90 -0.62 -1.34 12.21
CA LEU A 90 -0.10 -1.39 10.84
C LEU A 90 -0.97 -0.54 9.93
N VAL A 91 -0.34 0.20 9.03
CA VAL A 91 -0.99 1.00 7.98
C VAL A 91 -0.50 0.53 6.61
N VAL A 92 -1.29 0.77 5.57
CA VAL A 92 -0.88 0.45 4.20
C VAL A 92 0.02 1.57 3.67
N ALA A 93 1.25 1.23 3.28
CA ALA A 93 2.19 2.19 2.73
C ALA A 93 1.76 2.67 1.32
N PRO A 94 2.04 3.94 0.96
CA PRO A 94 1.75 4.46 -0.36
C PRO A 94 2.52 3.68 -1.43
N THR A 95 1.78 3.03 -2.33
CA THR A 95 2.33 2.25 -3.44
C THR A 95 1.69 2.75 -4.74
N ALA A 96 2.53 3.14 -5.70
CA ALA A 96 2.08 3.67 -6.99
C ALA A 96 1.56 2.58 -7.93
N MET A 97 0.72 2.97 -8.89
CA MET A 97 0.28 2.16 -10.03
C MET A 97 -0.37 0.80 -9.68
N GLN A 98 -1.28 0.76 -8.71
CA GLN A 98 -1.83 -0.52 -8.23
C GLN A 98 -2.66 -1.25 -9.29
N LYS A 99 -3.19 -0.55 -10.30
CA LYS A 99 -3.88 -1.17 -11.45
C LYS A 99 -2.99 -2.07 -12.31
N MET A 100 -1.67 -1.94 -12.22
CA MET A 100 -0.76 -2.89 -12.85
C MET A 100 -0.87 -4.28 -12.21
N ALA A 101 -1.12 -4.35 -10.90
CA ALA A 101 -1.23 -5.61 -10.16
C ALA A 101 -2.63 -6.24 -10.24
N HIS A 102 -3.68 -5.43 -10.24
CA HIS A 102 -5.07 -5.89 -10.31
C HIS A 102 -5.96 -4.81 -10.95
N PRO A 103 -6.94 -5.14 -11.82
CA PRO A 103 -7.78 -4.13 -12.49
C PRO A 103 -8.46 -3.12 -11.56
N GLU A 104 -8.83 -3.53 -10.34
CA GLU A 104 -9.44 -2.64 -9.35
C GLU A 104 -8.45 -1.71 -8.64
N GLY A 105 -7.16 -2.04 -8.64
CA GLY A 105 -6.08 -1.22 -8.08
C GLY A 105 -6.39 -0.63 -6.70
N GLU A 106 -6.29 0.70 -6.61
CA GLU A 106 -6.45 1.46 -5.37
C GLU A 106 -7.84 1.31 -4.73
N LEU A 107 -8.89 1.03 -5.51
CA LEU A 107 -10.24 0.83 -4.99
C LEU A 107 -10.33 -0.44 -4.13
N ALA A 108 -9.71 -1.53 -4.58
CA ALA A 108 -9.67 -2.77 -3.81
C ALA A 108 -8.88 -2.58 -2.50
N THR A 109 -7.78 -1.82 -2.54
CA THR A 109 -7.00 -1.48 -1.35
C THR A 109 -7.80 -0.62 -0.38
N ALA A 110 -8.53 0.38 -0.87
CA ALA A 110 -9.37 1.25 -0.05
C ALA A 110 -10.46 0.45 0.70
N ARG A 111 -11.16 -0.45 0.00
CA ARG A 111 -12.12 -1.37 0.64
C ARG A 111 -11.47 -2.27 1.68
N ALA A 112 -10.31 -2.83 1.38
CA ALA A 112 -9.62 -3.74 2.29
C ALA A 112 -9.20 -3.02 3.58
N VAL A 113 -8.68 -1.80 3.46
CA VAL A 113 -8.30 -0.96 4.59
C VAL A 113 -9.50 -0.54 5.43
N ALA A 114 -10.59 -0.12 4.78
CA ALA A 114 -11.83 0.23 5.47
C ALA A 114 -12.39 -0.95 6.27
N LYS A 115 -12.37 -2.15 5.69
CA LYS A 115 -12.80 -3.38 6.37
C LYS A 115 -11.86 -3.77 7.52
N ALA A 116 -10.58 -3.42 7.42
CA ALA A 116 -9.57 -3.72 8.42
C ALA A 116 -9.48 -2.66 9.52
N ASP A 117 -10.24 -1.56 9.45
CA ASP A 117 -10.16 -0.43 10.40
C ASP A 117 -8.73 0.09 10.58
N THR A 118 -8.05 0.37 9.46
CA THR A 118 -6.73 1.01 9.45
C THR A 118 -6.65 2.15 8.44
N VAL A 119 -5.44 2.65 8.17
CA VAL A 119 -5.17 3.78 7.29
C VAL A 119 -4.57 3.32 5.96
N MET A 120 -5.02 3.95 4.87
CA MET A 120 -4.42 3.80 3.54
C MET A 120 -3.51 4.99 3.23
N GLY A 121 -2.24 4.73 2.99
CA GLY A 121 -1.35 5.63 2.28
C GLY A 121 -1.66 5.61 0.79
N LEU A 122 -2.06 6.75 0.23
CA LEU A 122 -2.34 6.90 -1.20
C LEU A 122 -1.22 7.68 -1.87
N SER A 123 -0.65 7.15 -2.95
CA SER A 123 0.44 7.80 -3.68
C SER A 123 -0.07 8.92 -4.59
N SER A 124 0.74 9.98 -4.77
CA SER A 124 0.55 10.96 -5.86
C SER A 124 0.55 10.32 -7.25
N TRP A 125 1.13 9.12 -7.40
CA TRP A 125 1.17 8.35 -8.65
C TRP A 125 0.14 7.20 -8.62
N SER A 126 -1.06 7.49 -8.12
CA SER A 126 -2.22 6.59 -8.15
C SER A 126 -2.73 6.41 -9.59
N THR A 127 -3.17 5.19 -9.91
CA THR A 127 -3.89 4.89 -11.17
C THR A 127 -5.40 5.11 -11.10
N THR A 128 -5.88 5.67 -10.00
CA THR A 128 -7.29 5.94 -9.73
C THR A 128 -7.44 7.35 -9.15
N ALA A 129 -8.49 8.06 -9.58
CA ALA A 129 -8.77 9.40 -9.11
C ALA A 129 -9.05 9.38 -7.59
N LEU A 130 -8.70 10.47 -6.93
CA LEU A 130 -8.79 10.59 -5.48
C LEU A 130 -10.24 10.48 -5.00
N GLU A 131 -11.14 11.08 -5.76
CA GLU A 131 -12.57 11.13 -5.53
C GLU A 131 -13.19 9.75 -5.63
N ASP A 132 -12.74 8.93 -6.57
CA ASP A 132 -13.20 7.54 -6.72
C ASP A 132 -12.73 6.69 -5.53
N VAL A 133 -11.51 6.91 -5.04
CA VAL A 133 -10.97 6.21 -3.85
C VAL A 133 -11.73 6.62 -2.59
N GLU A 134 -12.09 7.89 -2.43
CA GLU A 134 -12.94 8.35 -1.32
C GLU A 134 -14.36 7.79 -1.43
N ALA A 135 -14.96 7.78 -2.63
CA ALA A 135 -16.30 7.24 -2.85
C ALA A 135 -16.39 5.73 -2.56
N GLU A 136 -15.32 4.98 -2.82
CA GLU A 136 -15.25 3.54 -2.56
C GLU A 136 -15.15 3.19 -1.07
N ALA A 137 -14.46 4.03 -0.30
CA ALA A 137 -14.29 3.84 1.14
C ALA A 137 -14.56 5.16 1.90
N PRO A 138 -15.82 5.63 1.95
CA PRO A 138 -16.16 6.93 2.51
C PRO A 138 -15.78 7.02 3.99
N GLY A 139 -15.04 8.06 4.36
CA GLY A 139 -14.62 8.29 5.74
C GLY A 139 -13.56 7.32 6.29
N ALA A 140 -13.13 6.31 5.51
CA ALA A 140 -12.00 5.48 5.90
C ALA A 140 -10.73 6.33 5.92
N PRO A 141 -9.92 6.28 7.00
CA PRO A 141 -8.73 7.12 7.12
C PRO A 141 -7.75 6.93 5.96
N LYS A 142 -7.37 8.03 5.33
CA LYS A 142 -6.43 8.05 4.22
C LYS A 142 -5.38 9.12 4.45
N TRP A 143 -4.13 8.77 4.19
CA TRP A 143 -3.01 9.70 4.17
C TRP A 143 -2.51 9.84 2.75
N PHE A 144 -2.31 11.06 2.30
CA PHE A 144 -1.85 11.29 0.93
C PHE A 144 -0.34 11.50 0.90
N GLN A 145 0.35 10.75 0.05
CA GLN A 145 1.80 10.88 -0.17
C GLN A 145 2.05 11.90 -1.28
N LEU A 146 2.69 13.01 -0.92
CA LEU A 146 3.07 14.10 -1.79
C LEU A 146 4.53 14.02 -2.18
N TYR A 147 4.80 14.15 -3.48
CA TYR A 147 6.11 14.53 -3.97
C TYR A 147 6.27 16.04 -3.98
N VAL A 148 7.44 16.52 -3.58
CA VAL A 148 7.81 17.93 -3.74
C VAL A 148 8.24 18.14 -5.19
N TYR A 149 7.32 18.69 -5.98
CA TYR A 149 7.59 19.05 -7.37
C TYR A 149 8.57 20.24 -7.45
N LYS A 150 9.44 20.25 -8.48
CA LYS A 150 10.35 21.38 -8.74
C LYS A 150 9.57 22.68 -8.95
N ASP A 151 8.46 22.57 -9.68
CA ASP A 151 7.48 23.64 -9.77
C ASP A 151 6.67 23.71 -8.48
N ARG A 152 6.92 24.77 -7.71
CA ARG A 152 6.26 25.00 -6.43
C ARG A 152 4.78 25.33 -6.60
N GLU A 153 4.35 25.85 -7.75
CA GLU A 153 2.94 26.14 -8.00
C GLU A 153 2.13 24.84 -8.03
N VAL A 154 2.65 23.79 -8.67
CA VAL A 154 2.04 22.45 -8.68
C VAL A 154 1.90 21.91 -7.26
N GLY A 155 2.96 22.03 -6.44
CA GLY A 155 2.93 21.60 -5.03
C GLY A 155 1.87 22.36 -4.21
N ILE A 156 1.72 23.66 -4.41
CA ILE A 156 0.74 24.50 -3.71
C ILE A 156 -0.70 24.17 -4.15
N ILE A 157 -0.93 23.95 -5.44
CA ILE A 157 -2.23 23.56 -5.97
C ILE A 157 -2.66 22.21 -5.40
N LEU A 158 -1.75 21.22 -5.42
CA LEU A 158 -2.02 19.90 -4.84
C LEU A 158 -2.31 20.02 -3.34
N GLN A 159 -1.52 20.76 -2.56
CA GLN A 159 -1.80 20.96 -1.14
C GLN A 159 -3.18 21.59 -0.91
N SER A 160 -3.55 22.60 -1.71
CA SER A 160 -4.82 23.31 -1.56
C SER A 160 -6.03 22.41 -1.87
N PHE A 161 -5.89 21.46 -2.79
CA PHE A 161 -6.93 20.49 -3.13
C PHE A 161 -7.03 19.33 -2.12
N LEU A 162 -5.89 18.93 -1.54
CA LEU A 162 -5.77 17.75 -0.70
C LEU A 162 -6.10 18.01 0.77
N LEU A 163 -5.70 19.15 1.33
CA LEU A 163 -5.87 19.44 2.77
C LEU A 163 -7.34 19.38 3.27
N PRO A 164 -8.36 19.75 2.48
CA PRO A 164 -9.76 19.59 2.90
C PRO A 164 -10.23 18.13 2.99
N GLN A 165 -9.58 17.23 2.25
CA GLN A 165 -10.01 15.84 2.07
C GLN A 165 -9.11 14.84 2.82
N PHE A 166 -7.84 15.21 3.05
CA PHE A 166 -6.83 14.38 3.68
C PHE A 166 -6.14 15.19 4.78
N PRO A 167 -6.48 14.94 6.07
CA PRO A 167 -5.97 15.72 7.18
C PRO A 167 -4.47 15.52 7.43
N LEU A 168 -3.84 14.52 6.79
CA LEU A 168 -2.41 14.29 6.87
C LEU A 168 -1.83 13.98 5.48
N ALA A 169 -0.78 14.73 5.14
CA ALA A 169 0.08 14.47 4.00
C ALA A 169 1.44 13.95 4.46
N THR A 170 1.93 12.89 3.81
CA THR A 170 3.31 12.42 3.96
C THR A 170 4.16 13.01 2.84
N PHE A 171 5.31 13.58 3.16
CA PHE A 171 6.24 14.10 2.17
C PHE A 171 7.35 13.09 1.95
N ASP A 172 7.49 12.61 0.72
CA ASP A 172 8.62 11.77 0.35
C ASP A 172 9.80 12.67 -0.09
N LEU A 173 10.81 12.77 0.77
CA LEU A 173 12.01 13.55 0.53
C LEU A 173 13.14 12.71 -0.11
N SER A 174 13.00 11.38 -0.15
CA SER A 174 14.03 10.47 -0.67
C SER A 174 14.24 10.57 -2.18
N LEU A 175 13.25 11.14 -2.90
CA LEU A 175 13.25 11.27 -4.36
C LEU A 175 13.41 12.73 -4.85
N THR A 176 13.86 13.64 -3.99
CA THR A 176 13.99 15.07 -4.33
C THR A 176 14.99 15.37 -5.45
N GLU A 177 15.94 14.48 -5.74
CA GLU A 177 16.88 14.65 -6.87
C GLU A 177 16.47 13.91 -8.15
N SER A 178 15.69 12.83 -8.06
CA SER A 178 15.35 11.99 -9.23
C SER A 178 14.05 12.38 -9.93
N ALA A 179 13.19 13.17 -9.29
CA ALA A 179 12.01 13.77 -9.92
C ALA A 179 12.39 14.93 -10.87
N GLY A 180 13.26 14.65 -11.82
CA GLY A 180 13.46 15.44 -13.02
C GLY A 180 12.22 15.35 -13.91
N ILE A 181 11.17 16.05 -13.53
CA ILE A 181 10.04 16.30 -14.42
C ILE A 181 10.49 17.43 -15.35
N SER A 182 10.87 17.03 -16.57
CA SER A 182 11.03 17.91 -17.73
C SER A 182 9.69 18.44 -18.21
#